data_AF-A0A164MTD3-F1
#
_entry.id   AF-A0A164MTD3-F1
#
_cell.length_a   1.000
_cell.length_b   1.000
_cell.length_c   1.000
_cell.angle_alpha   90.00
_cell.angle_beta   90.00
_cell.angle_gamma   90.00
#
_symmetry.space_group_name_H-M   'P 1'
#
loop_
_entity.id
_entity.type
_entity.pdbx_description
1 polymer ?
#
loop_
_entity_poly.entity_id
_entity_poly.type
_entity_poly.pdbx_seq_one_letter_code
_entity_poly.pdbx_strand_id
1 'polypeptide(L)'
;MSLNETMKDVKRTLIDHGKKFDILTRDVANKHAREPYDEKEPDDESTCTALFEMAMAKTTAEVENWIKRVDVSLVFIALFSAVLTAFLIPATQSLIPSSNFSPSQLPGPVPPVSLQNICVLWYLALILSVLDAETTIENDSSVHALRYEASPFGGALTSLVLALATIGKNLAIRVPATIVHLIRWIYTGSFNLSVLFFPISIILIPFLIVIVPFWIIVAFWRVKVDTQNQGKLVGTYMELISEGGDPDLLERVVPSFSYQEWIHHGKGSVTHLEKAYNRLMATDMSTRVHETLKTRFQNLIAFYRSNSSGVKNRLKNDFISFVVDRCSFPQDFHTQVFITSLGKDNDDLSSFSSLSFEACVVSVLCSYDRLDPVGNRTGIFDLAQTYTSRLIREQPENALDIDRCSCIKSLTQHPRSVNEVLIEYIVRDHRTDILRCLNDFLRHIDHGRLNPDTVFQVFLSVSESLPPDIDISPIIRYASRHSDSAHSFAAGARIVSHLYSRPFSQISDPVAVLAFLQTFFLVSGFSHVVTLQAYQHPEELQALLRAWILIFKFRLKPPIADTLFDLVSTIIA
;
A
#
# COMPACT_ATOMS: atom_id res chain seq x y z
N MET A 1 -25.80 -45.19 -58.80
CA MET A 1 -24.85 -44.60 -57.84
C MET A 1 -23.65 -45.55 -57.76
N SER A 2 -22.49 -45.14 -58.25
CA SER A 2 -21.33 -46.05 -58.33
C SER A 2 -20.64 -46.16 -56.98
N LEU A 3 -20.05 -47.32 -56.66
CA LEU A 3 -19.28 -47.56 -55.43
C LEU A 3 -18.21 -46.48 -55.14
N ASN A 4 -17.71 -45.83 -56.19
CA ASN A 4 -16.72 -44.77 -56.10
C ASN A 4 -17.30 -43.45 -55.57
N GLU A 5 -18.57 -43.17 -55.84
CA GLU A 5 -19.26 -41.98 -55.30
C GLU A 5 -19.53 -42.14 -53.80
N THR A 6 -20.06 -43.31 -53.39
CA THR A 6 -20.29 -43.60 -51.97
C THR A 6 -18.99 -43.59 -51.18
N MET A 7 -17.89 -44.12 -51.73
CA MET A 7 -16.58 -44.09 -51.05
C MET A 7 -16.00 -42.68 -50.93
N LYS A 8 -16.24 -41.80 -51.93
CA LYS A 8 -15.88 -40.38 -51.84
C LYS A 8 -16.72 -39.63 -50.80
N ASP A 9 -18.01 -39.92 -50.70
CA ASP A 9 -18.90 -39.32 -49.70
C ASP A 9 -18.49 -39.74 -48.29
N VAL A 10 -18.24 -41.04 -48.05
CA VAL A 10 -17.72 -41.54 -46.77
C VAL A 10 -16.40 -40.86 -46.39
N LYS A 11 -15.47 -40.70 -47.34
CA LYS A 11 -14.21 -39.97 -47.10
C LYS A 11 -14.46 -38.52 -46.68
N ARG A 12 -15.40 -37.81 -47.31
CA ARG A 12 -15.73 -36.43 -46.93
C ARG A 12 -16.34 -36.36 -45.53
N THR A 13 -17.26 -37.27 -45.20
CA THR A 13 -17.85 -37.34 -43.86
C THR A 13 -16.82 -37.64 -42.79
N LEU A 14 -15.87 -38.53 -43.06
CA LEU A 14 -14.80 -38.86 -42.10
C LEU A 14 -13.88 -37.66 -41.85
N ILE A 15 -13.57 -36.87 -42.89
CA ILE A 15 -12.79 -35.62 -42.77
C ILE A 15 -13.59 -34.57 -41.98
N ASP A 16 -14.89 -34.42 -42.24
CA ASP A 16 -15.76 -33.49 -41.50
C ASP A 16 -15.85 -33.88 -40.01
N HIS A 17 -16.00 -35.16 -39.71
CA HIS A 17 -15.98 -35.67 -38.34
C HIS A 17 -14.62 -35.45 -37.68
N GLY A 18 -13.50 -35.68 -38.38
CA GLY A 18 -12.17 -35.37 -37.88
C GLY A 18 -12.03 -33.91 -37.44
N LYS A 19 -12.49 -32.97 -38.27
CA LYS A 19 -12.51 -31.53 -37.92
C LYS A 19 -13.36 -31.24 -36.68
N LYS A 20 -14.52 -31.88 -36.54
CA LYS A 20 -15.39 -31.74 -35.35
C LYS A 20 -14.73 -32.28 -34.09
N PHE A 21 -14.03 -33.42 -34.18
CA PHE A 21 -13.24 -33.96 -33.07
C PHE A 21 -12.07 -33.07 -32.69
N ASP A 22 -11.39 -32.44 -33.66
CA ASP A 22 -10.33 -31.47 -33.38
C ASP A 22 -10.87 -30.23 -32.64
N ILE A 23 -12.07 -29.77 -33.01
CA ILE A 23 -12.76 -28.68 -32.30
C ILE A 23 -13.11 -29.10 -30.87
N LEU A 24 -13.73 -30.27 -30.69
CA LEU A 24 -14.07 -30.80 -29.35
C LEU A 24 -12.83 -30.99 -28.48
N THR A 25 -11.73 -31.52 -29.03
CA THR A 25 -10.47 -31.71 -28.31
C THR A 25 -9.89 -30.37 -27.87
N ARG A 26 -9.94 -29.36 -28.75
CA ARG A 26 -9.52 -27.99 -28.41
C ARG A 26 -10.42 -27.36 -27.36
N ASP A 27 -11.73 -27.56 -27.44
CA ASP A 27 -12.69 -27.03 -26.46
C ASP A 27 -12.54 -27.69 -25.09
N VAL A 28 -12.31 -29.01 -25.04
CA VAL A 28 -12.03 -29.73 -23.79
C VAL A 28 -10.70 -29.28 -23.19
N ALA A 29 -9.65 -29.14 -24.00
CA ALA A 29 -8.36 -28.62 -23.53
C ALA A 29 -8.47 -27.18 -23.02
N ASN A 30 -9.18 -26.32 -23.74
CA ASN A 30 -9.45 -24.93 -23.34
C ASN A 30 -10.30 -24.86 -22.06
N LYS A 31 -11.26 -25.79 -21.88
CA LYS A 31 -12.07 -25.87 -20.66
C LYS A 31 -11.21 -26.25 -19.46
N HIS A 32 -10.38 -27.30 -19.57
CA HIS A 32 -9.46 -27.69 -18.50
C HIS A 32 -8.41 -26.61 -18.19
N ALA A 33 -7.96 -25.86 -19.20
CA ALA A 33 -7.07 -24.71 -19.00
C ALA A 33 -7.75 -23.52 -18.29
N ARG A 34 -9.08 -23.51 -18.18
CA ARG A 34 -9.88 -22.48 -17.49
C ARG A 34 -10.48 -22.97 -16.17
N GLU A 35 -10.41 -24.27 -15.88
CA GLU A 35 -10.93 -24.83 -14.62
C GLU A 35 -9.97 -24.51 -13.47
N PRO A 36 -10.46 -23.90 -12.37
CA PRO A 36 -9.61 -23.54 -11.23
C PRO A 36 -8.92 -24.78 -10.65
N TYR A 37 -7.76 -24.57 -10.01
CA TYR A 37 -7.08 -25.62 -9.26
C TYR A 37 -7.90 -26.03 -8.03
N ASP A 38 -7.90 -27.33 -7.73
CA ASP A 38 -8.45 -27.86 -6.48
C ASP A 38 -7.70 -27.27 -5.27
N GLU A 39 -8.41 -27.10 -4.16
CA GLU A 39 -7.78 -26.58 -2.93
C GLU A 39 -6.84 -27.60 -2.33
N LYS A 40 -5.65 -27.12 -1.97
CA LYS A 40 -4.65 -27.90 -1.29
C LYS A 40 -4.29 -27.25 0.04
N GLU A 41 -3.85 -28.09 0.97
CA GLU A 41 -3.37 -27.61 2.26
C GLU A 41 -2.05 -26.80 2.08
N PRO A 42 -1.79 -25.78 2.90
CA PRO A 42 -0.60 -24.94 2.78
C PRO A 42 0.73 -25.70 2.84
N ASP A 43 0.73 -26.89 3.45
CA ASP A 43 1.86 -27.80 3.60
C ASP A 43 1.92 -28.91 2.53
N ASP A 44 1.12 -28.80 1.46
CA ASP A 44 1.19 -29.71 0.31
C ASP A 44 2.63 -29.81 -0.23
N GLU A 45 3.07 -31.03 -0.49
CA GLU A 45 4.45 -31.35 -0.88
C GLU A 45 4.86 -30.57 -2.14
N SER A 46 3.99 -30.50 -3.16
CA SER A 46 4.29 -29.77 -4.39
C SER A 46 4.48 -28.26 -4.15
N THR A 47 3.64 -27.69 -3.28
CA THR A 47 3.73 -26.27 -2.89
C THR A 47 5.03 -26.02 -2.13
N CYS A 48 5.33 -26.86 -1.14
CA CYS A 48 6.54 -26.75 -0.33
C CYS A 48 7.82 -26.90 -1.16
N THR A 49 7.84 -27.85 -2.10
CA THR A 49 8.96 -28.01 -3.05
C THR A 49 9.13 -26.78 -3.93
N ALA A 50 8.05 -26.24 -4.50
CA ALA A 50 8.12 -25.07 -5.37
C ALA A 50 8.60 -23.81 -4.62
N LEU A 51 8.11 -23.58 -3.39
CA LEU A 51 8.60 -22.50 -2.54
C LEU A 51 10.09 -22.67 -2.20
N PHE A 52 10.51 -23.91 -1.94
CA PHE A 52 11.92 -24.21 -1.67
C PHE A 52 12.78 -23.91 -2.91
N GLU A 53 12.34 -24.31 -4.10
CA GLU A 53 13.02 -24.01 -5.37
C GLU A 53 13.11 -22.48 -5.63
N MET A 54 12.05 -21.73 -5.36
CA MET A 54 12.06 -20.25 -5.45
C MET A 54 13.04 -19.64 -4.44
N ALA A 55 13.00 -20.08 -3.18
CA ALA A 55 13.91 -19.62 -2.14
C ALA A 55 15.38 -19.94 -2.51
N MET A 56 15.63 -21.15 -3.01
CA MET A 56 16.94 -21.57 -3.51
C MET A 56 17.42 -20.68 -4.65
N ALA A 57 16.59 -20.42 -5.66
CA ALA A 57 16.95 -19.55 -6.78
C ALA A 57 17.33 -18.14 -6.32
N LYS A 58 16.54 -17.55 -5.41
CA LYS A 58 16.86 -16.24 -4.81
C LYS A 58 18.20 -16.27 -4.08
N THR A 59 18.42 -17.28 -3.25
CA THR A 59 19.68 -17.40 -2.50
C THR A 59 20.88 -17.61 -3.41
N THR A 60 20.76 -18.41 -4.47
CA THR A 60 21.84 -18.59 -5.46
C THR A 60 22.20 -17.27 -6.11
N ALA A 61 21.21 -16.46 -6.49
CA ALA A 61 21.46 -15.12 -7.06
C ALA A 61 22.15 -14.18 -6.05
N GLU A 62 21.75 -14.21 -4.77
CA GLU A 62 22.43 -13.45 -3.71
C GLU A 62 23.88 -13.91 -3.52
N VAL A 63 24.12 -15.23 -3.55
CA VAL A 63 25.45 -15.85 -3.43
C VAL A 63 26.33 -15.49 -4.63
N GLU A 64 25.83 -15.54 -5.85
CA GLU A 64 26.59 -15.11 -7.04
C GLU A 64 26.98 -13.64 -6.97
N ASN A 65 26.06 -12.78 -6.52
CA ASN A 65 26.35 -11.36 -6.30
C ASN A 65 27.38 -11.17 -5.19
N TRP A 66 27.37 -12.02 -4.17
CA TRP A 66 28.39 -12.03 -3.13
C TRP A 66 29.75 -12.50 -3.66
N ILE A 67 29.82 -13.60 -4.42
CA ILE A 67 31.07 -14.08 -5.05
C ILE A 67 31.71 -12.96 -5.87
N LYS A 68 30.92 -12.24 -6.67
CA LYS A 68 31.41 -11.07 -7.42
C LYS A 68 32.01 -9.99 -6.52
N ARG A 69 31.43 -9.73 -5.35
CA ARG A 69 31.99 -8.77 -4.38
C ARG A 69 33.29 -9.29 -3.77
N VAL A 70 33.34 -10.57 -3.42
CA VAL A 70 34.55 -11.21 -2.87
C VAL A 70 35.69 -11.19 -3.89
N ASP A 71 35.42 -11.51 -5.16
CA ASP A 71 36.44 -11.48 -6.22
C ASP A 71 37.09 -10.10 -6.34
N VAL A 72 36.29 -9.03 -6.27
CA VAL A 72 36.79 -7.64 -6.29
C VAL A 72 37.67 -7.37 -5.08
N SER A 73 37.22 -7.74 -3.87
CA SER A 73 38.01 -7.57 -2.64
C SER A 73 39.32 -8.36 -2.68
N LEU A 74 39.30 -9.59 -3.19
CA LEU A 74 40.49 -10.44 -3.32
C LEU A 74 41.53 -9.80 -4.25
N VAL A 75 41.11 -9.18 -5.35
CA VAL A 75 42.00 -8.43 -6.24
C VAL A 75 42.65 -7.25 -5.51
N PHE A 76 41.89 -6.48 -4.73
CA PHE A 76 42.44 -5.37 -3.94
C PHE A 76 43.44 -5.85 -2.89
N ILE A 77 43.13 -6.95 -2.19
CA ILE A 77 44.02 -7.57 -1.19
C ILE A 77 45.31 -8.06 -1.87
N ALA A 78 45.22 -8.72 -3.03
CA ALA A 78 46.38 -9.19 -3.77
C ALA A 78 47.27 -8.03 -4.25
N LEU A 79 46.68 -6.95 -4.77
CA LEU A 79 47.40 -5.74 -5.15
C LEU A 79 48.07 -5.08 -3.94
N PHE A 80 47.35 -4.95 -2.83
CA PHE A 80 47.90 -4.38 -1.59
C PHE A 80 49.07 -5.22 -1.06
N SER A 81 48.93 -6.54 -1.03
CA SER A 81 50.00 -7.47 -0.66
C SER A 81 51.20 -7.36 -1.59
N ALA A 82 51.00 -7.20 -2.90
CA ALA A 82 52.09 -7.00 -3.85
C ALA A 82 52.85 -5.70 -3.60
N VAL A 83 52.12 -4.60 -3.33
CA VAL A 83 52.71 -3.30 -2.97
C VAL A 83 53.49 -3.40 -1.66
N LEU A 84 52.91 -4.02 -0.62
CA LEU A 84 53.60 -4.26 0.65
C LEU A 84 54.87 -5.08 0.46
N THR A 85 54.80 -6.14 -0.34
CA THR A 85 55.96 -7.01 -0.64
C THR A 85 57.06 -6.23 -1.35
N ALA A 86 56.72 -5.30 -2.26
CA ALA A 86 57.69 -4.46 -2.96
C ALA A 86 58.45 -3.50 -2.03
N PHE A 87 57.85 -3.06 -0.92
CA PHE A 87 58.53 -2.27 0.12
C PHE A 87 59.26 -3.14 1.15
N LEU A 88 58.72 -4.34 1.42
CA LEU A 88 59.24 -5.27 2.40
C LEU A 88 60.58 -5.89 1.97
N ILE A 89 60.72 -6.27 0.69
CA ILE A 89 61.94 -6.91 0.17
C ILE A 89 63.17 -5.99 0.33
N PRO A 90 63.16 -4.73 -0.14
CA PRO A 90 64.29 -3.82 0.06
C PRO A 90 64.55 -3.50 1.54
N ALA A 91 63.50 -3.31 2.34
CA ALA A 91 63.63 -3.07 3.78
C ALA A 91 64.32 -4.25 4.48
N THR A 92 63.98 -5.48 4.10
CA THR A 92 64.61 -6.70 4.65
C THR A 92 66.06 -6.81 4.21
N GLN A 93 66.36 -6.56 2.93
CA GLN A 93 67.73 -6.57 2.40
C GLN A 93 68.63 -5.53 3.08
N SER A 94 68.09 -4.36 3.45
CA SER A 94 68.85 -3.32 4.15
C SER A 94 69.23 -3.67 5.59
N LEU A 95 68.59 -4.69 6.18
CA LEU A 95 68.88 -5.17 7.54
C LEU A 95 69.89 -6.33 7.56
N ILE A 96 70.22 -6.90 6.39
CA ILE A 96 71.18 -8.01 6.27
C ILE A 96 72.59 -7.42 6.12
N PRO A 97 73.52 -7.68 7.06
CA PRO A 97 74.87 -7.14 6.97
C PRO A 97 75.67 -7.78 5.82
N SER A 98 76.38 -6.96 5.03
CA SER A 98 77.27 -7.41 3.96
C SER A 98 78.40 -8.26 4.55
N SER A 99 78.39 -9.56 4.29
CA SER A 99 79.39 -10.50 4.82
C SER A 99 80.73 -10.38 4.08
N ASN A 100 81.55 -9.40 4.45
CA ASN A 100 82.99 -9.37 4.16
C ASN A 100 83.76 -9.45 5.49
N PHE A 101 84.03 -10.67 5.96
CA PHE A 101 84.75 -10.91 7.21
C PHE A 101 86.27 -10.97 6.98
N SER A 102 87.00 -9.97 7.49
CA SER A 102 88.41 -10.05 7.87
C SER A 102 88.50 -10.07 9.41
N PRO A 103 89.28 -10.96 10.05
CA PRO A 103 89.12 -11.32 11.47
C PRO A 103 89.75 -10.33 12.49
N SER A 104 89.70 -9.02 12.25
CA SER A 104 90.28 -8.03 13.18
C SER A 104 89.48 -6.73 13.36
N GLN A 105 88.15 -6.74 13.19
CA GLN A 105 87.29 -5.58 13.50
C GLN A 105 86.08 -5.97 14.37
N LEU A 106 85.74 -5.07 15.31
CA LEU A 106 84.58 -5.12 16.21
C LEU A 106 83.27 -5.44 15.44
N PRO A 107 82.22 -5.95 16.11
CA PRO A 107 80.94 -6.21 15.45
C PRO A 107 80.48 -4.96 14.69
N GLY A 108 80.18 -5.09 13.39
CA GLY A 108 79.69 -3.98 12.58
C GLY A 108 78.45 -3.31 13.19
N PRO A 109 78.16 -2.05 12.84
CA PRO A 109 77.07 -1.29 13.45
C PRO A 109 75.75 -2.02 13.24
N VAL A 110 75.06 -2.31 14.35
CA VAL A 110 73.69 -2.82 14.35
C VAL A 110 72.81 -1.82 13.56
N PRO A 111 71.97 -2.28 12.62
CA PRO A 111 71.15 -1.37 11.83
C PRO A 111 70.27 -0.49 12.74
N PRO A 112 70.06 0.79 12.41
CA PRO A 112 69.35 1.73 13.27
C PRO A 112 67.94 1.21 13.64
N VAL A 113 67.58 1.33 14.92
CA VAL A 113 66.33 0.80 15.50
C VAL A 113 65.08 1.27 14.75
N SER A 114 65.11 2.49 14.19
CA SER A 114 64.03 3.01 13.35
C SER A 114 63.77 2.17 12.10
N LEU A 115 64.81 1.64 11.47
CA LEU A 115 64.73 0.83 10.24
C LEU A 115 64.23 -0.59 10.54
N GLN A 116 64.63 -1.13 11.69
CA GLN A 116 64.08 -2.38 12.22
C GLN A 116 62.59 -2.25 12.53
N ASN A 117 62.19 -1.16 13.19
CA ASN A 117 60.78 -0.89 13.51
C ASN A 117 59.92 -0.71 12.26
N ILE A 118 60.42 -0.02 11.23
CA ILE A 118 59.72 0.13 9.94
C ILE A 118 59.53 -1.24 9.28
N CYS A 119 60.54 -2.09 9.27
CA CYS A 119 60.44 -3.44 8.70
C CYS A 119 59.44 -4.32 9.46
N VAL A 120 59.46 -4.29 10.80
CA VAL A 120 58.47 -4.98 11.64
C VAL A 120 57.05 -4.48 11.38
N LEU A 121 56.86 -3.17 11.21
CA LEU A 121 55.56 -2.58 10.86
C LEU A 121 55.07 -3.05 9.49
N TRP A 122 55.94 -3.18 8.48
CA TRP A 122 55.57 -3.72 7.17
C TRP A 122 55.21 -5.22 7.22
N TYR A 123 55.97 -6.02 7.97
CA TYR A 123 55.62 -7.43 8.21
C TYR A 123 54.28 -7.56 8.95
N LEU A 124 54.06 -6.72 9.97
CA LEU A 124 52.82 -6.71 10.75
C LEU A 124 51.63 -6.26 9.89
N ALA A 125 51.81 -5.26 9.04
CA ALA A 125 50.79 -4.83 8.08
C ALA A 125 50.44 -5.93 7.07
N LEU A 126 51.44 -6.66 6.57
CA LEU A 126 51.22 -7.78 5.65
C LEU A 126 50.49 -8.94 6.34
N ILE A 127 50.91 -9.32 7.55
CA ILE A 127 50.24 -10.36 8.34
C ILE A 127 48.80 -9.97 8.66
N LEU A 128 48.56 -8.74 9.10
CA LEU A 128 47.20 -8.25 9.37
C LEU A 128 46.34 -8.23 8.10
N SER A 129 46.90 -7.86 6.94
CA SER A 129 46.16 -7.86 5.67
C SER A 129 45.75 -9.27 5.21
N VAL A 130 46.60 -10.28 5.45
CA VAL A 130 46.29 -11.68 5.11
C VAL A 130 45.26 -12.26 6.08
N LEU A 131 45.36 -11.93 7.38
CA LEU A 131 44.38 -12.37 8.38
C LEU A 131 43.00 -11.70 8.20
N ASP A 132 42.97 -10.42 7.80
CA ASP A 132 41.74 -9.70 7.48
C ASP A 132 41.04 -10.32 6.26
N ALA A 133 41.81 -10.76 5.26
CA ALA A 133 41.30 -11.49 4.11
C ALA A 133 40.66 -12.84 4.49
N GLU A 134 41.34 -13.63 5.31
CA GLU A 134 40.86 -14.94 5.77
C GLU A 134 39.57 -14.81 6.60
N THR A 135 39.56 -13.88 7.57
CA THR A 135 38.38 -13.65 8.42
C THR A 135 37.18 -13.09 7.65
N THR A 136 37.40 -12.23 6.65
CA THR A 136 36.31 -11.67 5.85
C THR A 136 35.68 -12.73 4.96
N ILE A 137 36.49 -13.59 4.34
CA ILE A 137 35.99 -14.68 3.49
C ILE A 137 35.29 -15.75 4.34
N GLU A 138 35.85 -16.13 5.48
CA GLU A 138 35.32 -17.22 6.32
C GLU A 138 34.08 -16.80 7.12
N ASN A 139 34.07 -15.62 7.75
CA ASN A 139 32.90 -15.14 8.50
C ASN A 139 31.69 -14.91 7.58
N ASP A 140 31.89 -14.31 6.41
CA ASP A 140 30.79 -13.92 5.53
C ASP A 140 30.24 -15.13 4.74
N SER A 141 31.10 -16.07 4.33
CA SER A 141 30.68 -17.35 3.74
C SER A 141 29.90 -18.22 4.74
N SER A 142 30.30 -18.20 6.01
CA SER A 142 29.64 -18.99 7.06
C SER A 142 28.32 -18.38 7.50
N VAL A 143 28.20 -17.04 7.54
CA VAL A 143 26.92 -16.34 7.77
C VAL A 143 25.92 -16.66 6.65
N HIS A 144 26.37 -16.70 5.39
CA HIS A 144 25.52 -17.10 4.26
C HIS A 144 25.16 -18.59 4.26
N ALA A 145 26.09 -19.49 4.60
CA ALA A 145 25.83 -20.92 4.76
C ALA A 145 24.89 -21.25 5.95
N LEU A 146 24.93 -20.46 7.03
CA LEU A 146 23.99 -20.58 8.14
C LEU A 146 22.60 -20.06 7.81
N ARG A 147 22.50 -19.01 6.98
CA ARG A 147 21.22 -18.53 6.43
C ARG A 147 20.56 -19.61 5.57
N TYR A 148 21.37 -20.44 4.91
CA TYR A 148 20.95 -21.61 4.13
C TYR A 148 20.50 -22.80 5.01
N GLU A 149 21.17 -23.04 6.15
CA GLU A 149 20.80 -24.12 7.09
C GLU A 149 19.50 -23.83 7.86
N ALA A 150 19.05 -22.57 7.87
CA ALA A 150 17.76 -22.12 8.39
C ALA A 150 16.63 -22.21 7.34
N SER A 151 16.61 -23.25 6.50
CA SER A 151 15.48 -23.54 5.61
C SER A 151 14.28 -24.07 6.42
N PRO A 152 13.04 -23.59 6.18
CA PRO A 152 11.84 -24.01 6.91
C PRO A 152 11.41 -25.46 6.68
N PHE A 153 11.95 -26.13 5.66
CA PHE A 153 11.40 -27.37 5.13
C PHE A 153 12.30 -28.56 5.52
N GLY A 154 11.81 -29.35 6.49
CA GLY A 154 12.54 -30.44 7.11
C GLY A 154 12.81 -31.60 6.14
N GLY A 155 14.07 -32.00 6.04
CA GLY A 155 14.52 -33.17 5.30
C GLY A 155 15.51 -34.02 6.09
N ALA A 156 15.96 -35.14 5.51
CA ALA A 156 16.89 -36.09 6.14
C ALA A 156 18.22 -35.43 6.61
N LEU A 157 18.65 -34.36 5.94
CA LEU A 157 19.79 -33.52 6.33
C LEU A 157 19.60 -32.82 7.68
N THR A 158 18.37 -32.42 8.04
CA THR A 158 18.07 -31.75 9.32
C THR A 158 18.37 -32.64 10.52
N SER A 159 18.15 -33.96 10.39
CA SER A 159 18.46 -34.94 11.44
C SER A 159 19.97 -35.14 11.64
N LEU A 160 20.74 -35.18 10.56
CA LEU A 160 22.20 -35.30 10.57
C LEU A 160 22.86 -34.01 11.09
N VAL A 161 22.30 -32.85 10.73
CA VAL A 161 22.71 -31.53 11.21
C VAL A 161 22.38 -31.34 12.70
N LEU A 162 21.26 -31.85 13.21
CA LEU A 162 20.95 -31.86 14.65
C LEU A 162 21.91 -32.77 15.44
N ALA A 163 22.27 -33.93 14.88
CA ALA A 163 23.26 -34.82 15.47
C ALA A 163 24.66 -34.17 15.51
N LEU A 164 25.09 -33.55 14.40
CA LEU A 164 26.34 -32.80 14.32
C LEU A 164 26.34 -31.56 15.22
N ALA A 165 25.20 -30.86 15.37
CA ALA A 165 25.06 -29.73 16.29
C ALA A 165 25.15 -30.15 17.77
N THR A 166 24.67 -31.34 18.12
CA THR A 166 24.79 -31.89 19.48
C THR A 166 26.24 -32.30 19.78
N ILE A 167 26.96 -32.82 18.77
CA ILE A 167 28.40 -33.09 18.84
C ILE A 167 29.19 -31.77 18.95
N GLY A 168 28.84 -30.77 18.14
CA GLY A 168 29.44 -29.43 18.13
C GLY A 168 29.25 -28.68 19.45
N LYS A 169 28.08 -28.78 20.09
CA LYS A 169 27.81 -28.17 21.41
C LYS A 169 28.70 -28.76 22.52
N ASN A 170 28.96 -30.07 22.48
CA ASN A 170 29.86 -30.73 23.43
C ASN A 170 31.33 -30.36 23.19
N LEU A 171 31.70 -30.12 21.93
CA LEU A 171 33.05 -29.70 21.54
C LEU A 171 33.31 -28.22 21.87
N ALA A 172 32.34 -27.33 21.60
CA ALA A 172 32.41 -25.90 21.87
C ALA A 172 32.47 -25.55 23.36
N ILE A 173 31.98 -26.41 24.26
CA ILE A 173 32.15 -26.23 25.72
C ILE A 173 33.51 -26.76 26.18
N ARG A 174 33.99 -27.87 25.61
CA ARG A 174 35.24 -28.51 26.04
C ARG A 174 36.48 -27.77 25.54
N VAL A 175 36.51 -27.36 24.27
CA VAL A 175 37.71 -26.81 23.60
C VAL A 175 38.17 -25.48 24.22
N PRO A 176 37.30 -24.49 24.51
CA PRO A 176 37.73 -23.27 25.18
C PRO A 176 38.24 -23.54 26.59
N ALA A 177 37.66 -24.50 27.32
CA ALA A 177 38.13 -24.87 28.65
C ALA A 177 39.53 -25.50 28.62
N THR A 178 39.81 -26.43 27.71
CA THR A 178 41.16 -27.00 27.54
C THR A 178 42.17 -25.97 27.03
N ILE A 179 41.78 -25.08 26.13
CA ILE A 179 42.67 -24.02 25.62
C ILE A 179 42.96 -22.98 26.71
N VAL A 180 41.97 -22.55 27.49
CA VAL A 180 42.20 -21.65 28.64
C VAL A 180 43.07 -22.32 29.70
N HIS A 181 42.90 -23.63 29.94
CA HIS A 181 43.81 -24.39 30.81
C HIS A 181 45.23 -24.47 30.25
N LEU A 182 45.39 -24.63 28.94
CA LEU A 182 46.70 -24.65 28.27
C LEU A 182 47.38 -23.27 28.32
N ILE A 183 46.64 -22.19 28.06
CA ILE A 183 47.11 -20.80 28.19
C ILE A 183 47.50 -20.51 29.64
N ARG A 184 46.67 -20.90 30.61
CA ARG A 184 46.98 -20.75 32.03
C ARG A 184 48.21 -21.55 32.41
N TRP A 185 48.37 -22.78 31.90
CA TRP A 185 49.57 -23.60 32.11
C TRP A 185 50.83 -22.95 31.49
N ILE A 186 50.73 -22.33 30.32
CA ILE A 186 51.82 -21.56 29.68
C ILE A 186 52.18 -20.32 30.51
N TYR A 187 51.20 -19.59 31.03
CA TYR A 187 51.44 -18.37 31.82
C TYR A 187 51.87 -18.62 33.28
N THR A 188 51.55 -19.79 33.85
CA THR A 188 51.91 -20.16 35.24
C THR A 188 53.08 -21.14 35.33
N GLY A 189 53.53 -21.69 34.19
CA GLY A 189 54.64 -22.63 34.09
C GLY A 189 56.01 -21.94 34.12
N SER A 190 56.71 -22.12 35.22
CA SER A 190 58.09 -21.67 35.44
C SER A 190 59.09 -22.45 34.56
N PHE A 191 59.38 -21.99 33.35
CA PHE A 191 60.55 -22.43 32.57
C PHE A 191 61.16 -21.30 31.71
N ASN A 192 62.46 -21.05 31.90
CA ASN A 192 63.29 -20.10 31.16
C ASN A 192 63.54 -20.56 29.70
N LEU A 193 62.55 -20.45 28.81
CA LEU A 193 62.74 -20.70 27.36
C LEU A 193 62.13 -19.57 26.51
N SER A 194 62.65 -18.36 26.72
CA SER A 194 62.15 -17.10 26.15
C SER A 194 62.30 -16.96 24.62
N VAL A 195 62.89 -17.94 23.90
CA VAL A 195 63.23 -17.78 22.46
C VAL A 195 62.38 -18.67 21.55
N LEU A 196 61.73 -19.73 22.04
CA LEU A 196 60.92 -20.62 21.20
C LEU A 196 59.40 -20.36 21.28
N PHE A 197 58.90 -19.76 22.36
CA PHE A 197 57.46 -19.53 22.57
C PHE A 197 56.94 -18.23 21.95
N PHE A 198 57.79 -17.23 21.73
CA PHE A 198 57.40 -15.97 21.09
C PHE A 198 56.78 -16.19 19.69
N PRO A 199 57.34 -17.01 18.78
CA PRO A 199 56.72 -17.26 17.48
C PRO A 199 55.43 -18.09 17.56
N ILE A 200 55.30 -19.02 18.52
CA ILE A 200 54.09 -19.83 18.68
C ILE A 200 52.93 -18.98 19.23
N SER A 201 53.20 -18.10 20.21
CA SER A 201 52.20 -17.16 20.73
C SER A 201 51.76 -16.13 19.70
N ILE A 202 52.66 -15.69 18.80
CA ILE A 202 52.33 -14.78 17.69
C ILE A 202 51.38 -15.43 16.68
N ILE A 203 51.39 -16.75 16.51
CA ILE A 203 50.50 -17.46 15.58
C ILE A 203 49.21 -17.91 16.27
N LEU A 204 49.29 -18.41 17.51
CA LEU A 204 48.16 -19.01 18.22
C LEU A 204 47.14 -17.95 18.69
N ILE A 205 47.60 -16.76 19.08
CA ILE A 205 46.73 -15.66 19.54
C ILE A 205 45.83 -15.13 18.42
N PRO A 206 46.34 -14.75 17.22
CA PRO A 206 45.47 -14.39 16.11
C PRO A 206 44.56 -15.54 15.70
N PHE A 207 45.05 -16.78 15.65
CA PHE A 207 44.21 -17.96 15.36
C PHE A 207 43.02 -18.10 16.34
N LEU A 208 43.24 -17.84 17.63
CA LEU A 208 42.18 -17.84 18.65
C LEU A 208 41.25 -16.62 18.57
N ILE A 209 41.76 -15.44 18.23
CA ILE A 209 40.98 -14.21 18.03
C ILE A 209 40.07 -14.34 16.81
N VAL A 210 40.42 -15.13 15.80
CA VAL A 210 39.59 -15.36 14.62
C VAL A 210 38.52 -16.43 14.87
N ILE A 211 38.92 -17.57 15.44
CA ILE A 211 38.04 -18.75 15.54
C ILE A 211 36.99 -18.61 16.65
N VAL A 212 37.31 -17.94 17.76
CA VAL A 212 36.36 -17.83 18.88
C VAL A 212 35.17 -16.92 18.56
N PRO A 213 35.34 -15.71 17.99
CA PRO A 213 34.22 -14.91 17.51
C PRO A 213 33.43 -15.61 16.42
N PHE A 214 34.10 -16.35 15.51
CA PHE A 214 33.44 -17.18 14.51
C PHE A 214 32.46 -18.18 15.13
N TRP A 215 32.91 -18.98 16.11
CA TRP A 215 32.05 -19.95 16.80
C TRP A 215 30.93 -19.29 17.62
N ILE A 216 31.17 -18.10 18.19
CA ILE A 216 30.14 -17.34 18.92
C ILE A 216 29.09 -16.77 17.97
N ILE A 217 29.50 -16.24 16.80
CA ILE A 217 28.61 -15.73 15.75
C ILE A 217 27.76 -16.86 15.18
N VAL A 218 28.38 -18.01 14.84
CA VAL A 218 27.70 -19.23 14.40
C VAL A 218 26.65 -19.70 15.42
N ALA A 219 26.97 -19.62 16.72
CA ALA A 219 26.04 -20.00 17.80
C ALA A 219 24.90 -18.99 18.03
N PHE A 220 25.16 -17.68 17.87
CA PHE A 220 24.16 -16.62 18.07
C PHE A 220 23.24 -16.42 16.86
N TRP A 221 23.72 -16.66 15.63
CA TRP A 221 22.99 -16.39 14.38
C TRP A 221 22.25 -17.58 13.80
N ARG A 222 22.21 -18.73 14.49
CA ARG A 222 21.33 -19.83 14.10
C ARG A 222 19.86 -19.39 14.29
N VAL A 223 19.33 -18.70 13.28
CA VAL A 223 17.93 -18.26 13.20
C VAL A 223 17.10 -19.52 13.23
N LYS A 224 16.56 -19.81 14.41
CA LYS A 224 15.50 -20.80 14.57
C LYS A 224 14.34 -20.28 13.72
N VAL A 225 14.10 -20.89 12.56
CA VAL A 225 12.87 -20.65 11.81
C VAL A 225 11.74 -21.06 12.74
N ASP A 226 11.04 -20.05 13.25
CA ASP A 226 9.97 -20.23 14.20
C ASP A 226 8.73 -20.72 13.42
N THR A 227 8.71 -22.01 13.11
CA THR A 227 7.59 -22.71 12.44
C THR A 227 6.31 -22.69 13.28
N GLN A 228 6.36 -22.24 14.54
CA GLN A 228 5.19 -22.03 15.38
C GLN A 228 4.53 -20.66 15.15
N ASN A 229 5.19 -19.71 14.48
CA ASN A 229 4.64 -18.39 14.19
C ASN A 229 4.00 -18.35 12.81
N GLN A 230 2.76 -18.85 12.71
CA GLN A 230 1.96 -18.89 11.47
C GLN A 230 1.92 -17.55 10.71
N GLY A 231 1.91 -16.42 11.42
CA GLY A 231 1.90 -15.12 10.77
C GLY A 231 3.20 -14.70 10.10
N LYS A 232 4.35 -15.21 10.59
CA LYS A 232 5.63 -15.06 9.90
C LYS A 232 5.67 -15.95 8.66
N LEU A 233 5.14 -17.18 8.77
CA LEU A 233 5.10 -18.15 7.68
C LEU A 233 4.28 -17.63 6.49
N VAL A 234 3.05 -17.18 6.73
CA VAL A 234 2.19 -16.62 5.67
C VAL A 234 2.79 -15.36 5.05
N GLY A 235 3.48 -14.53 5.85
CA GLY A 235 4.22 -13.37 5.35
C GLY A 235 5.34 -13.77 4.37
N THR A 236 6.19 -14.72 4.77
CA THR A 236 7.27 -15.24 3.93
C THR A 236 6.75 -15.95 2.68
N TYR A 237 5.63 -16.67 2.78
CA TYR A 237 4.96 -17.30 1.64
C TYR A 237 4.56 -16.26 0.58
N MET A 238 3.90 -15.18 0.98
CA MET A 238 3.50 -14.10 0.07
C MET A 238 4.71 -13.36 -0.52
N GLU A 239 5.78 -13.19 0.26
CA GLU A 239 7.03 -12.60 -0.21
C GLU A 239 7.68 -13.44 -1.32
N LEU A 240 7.79 -14.75 -1.12
CA LEU A 240 8.34 -15.67 -2.11
C LEU A 240 7.52 -15.68 -3.40
N ILE A 241 6.19 -15.70 -3.30
CA ILE A 241 5.32 -15.59 -4.48
C ILE A 241 5.54 -14.26 -5.19
N SER A 242 5.64 -13.16 -4.45
CA SER A 242 5.77 -11.83 -5.04
C SER A 242 7.07 -11.61 -5.81
N GLU A 243 8.14 -12.29 -5.41
CA GLU A 243 9.46 -12.20 -6.03
C GLU A 243 9.77 -13.36 -6.98
N GLY A 244 8.91 -14.38 -7.02
CA GLY A 244 9.06 -15.56 -7.87
C GLY A 244 9.12 -15.17 -9.34
N GLY A 245 10.24 -15.47 -9.99
CA GLY A 245 10.44 -15.21 -11.42
C GLY A 245 9.82 -16.28 -12.32
N ASP A 246 9.83 -17.53 -11.88
CA ASP A 246 9.46 -18.70 -12.68
C ASP A 246 7.93 -18.97 -12.64
N PRO A 247 7.21 -18.85 -13.77
CA PRO A 247 5.78 -19.13 -13.85
C PRO A 247 5.44 -20.56 -13.45
N ASP A 248 6.26 -21.55 -13.80
CA ASP A 248 5.94 -22.97 -13.54
C ASP A 248 5.96 -23.26 -12.02
N LEU A 249 6.89 -22.63 -11.30
CA LEU A 249 6.92 -22.70 -9.83
C LEU A 249 5.73 -21.96 -9.22
N LEU A 250 5.34 -20.82 -9.78
CA LEU A 250 4.18 -20.06 -9.32
C LEU A 250 2.87 -20.83 -9.54
N GLU A 251 2.73 -21.58 -10.63
CA GLU A 251 1.55 -22.42 -10.83
C GLU A 251 1.41 -23.53 -9.78
N ARG A 252 2.54 -24.07 -9.30
CA ARG A 252 2.54 -25.13 -8.28
C ARG A 252 2.11 -24.66 -6.90
N VAL A 253 2.25 -23.37 -6.59
CA VAL A 253 1.88 -22.79 -5.28
C VAL A 253 0.45 -22.24 -5.24
N VAL A 254 -0.12 -21.90 -6.39
CA VAL A 254 -1.50 -21.35 -6.49
C VAL A 254 -2.59 -22.24 -5.86
N PRO A 255 -2.57 -23.59 -5.97
CA PRO A 255 -3.57 -24.45 -5.33
C PRO A 255 -3.71 -24.26 -3.82
N SER A 256 -2.60 -23.88 -3.15
CA SER A 256 -2.50 -23.69 -1.70
C SER A 256 -2.64 -22.22 -1.28
N PHE A 257 -2.82 -21.31 -2.23
CA PHE A 257 -3.03 -19.89 -1.96
C PHE A 257 -4.41 -19.66 -1.31
N SER A 258 -4.42 -19.08 -0.11
CA SER A 258 -5.65 -18.80 0.65
C SER A 258 -5.68 -17.38 1.21
N TYR A 259 -6.71 -16.61 0.82
CA TYR A 259 -7.00 -15.31 1.42
C TYR A 259 -7.43 -15.43 2.89
N GLN A 260 -8.14 -16.50 3.25
CA GLN A 260 -8.63 -16.71 4.60
C GLN A 260 -7.48 -16.89 5.59
N GLU A 261 -6.47 -17.67 5.21
CA GLU A 261 -5.28 -17.91 6.02
C GLU A 261 -4.47 -16.62 6.23
N TRP A 262 -4.37 -15.79 5.19
CA TRP A 262 -3.77 -14.47 5.31
C TRP A 262 -4.55 -13.54 6.25
N ILE A 263 -5.89 -13.54 6.23
CA ILE A 263 -6.69 -12.71 7.14
C ILE A 263 -6.54 -13.17 8.59
N HIS A 264 -6.45 -14.48 8.85
CA HIS A 264 -6.34 -15.03 10.20
C HIS A 264 -4.95 -14.87 10.80
N HIS A 265 -3.90 -15.11 10.00
CA HIS A 265 -2.53 -15.21 10.49
C HIS A 265 -1.61 -14.10 9.99
N GLY A 266 -1.92 -13.47 8.86
CA GLY A 266 -1.08 -12.43 8.29
C GLY A 266 -0.84 -11.30 9.29
N LYS A 267 0.43 -10.90 9.45
CA LYS A 267 0.85 -9.77 10.31
C LYS A 267 0.33 -8.39 9.84
N GLY A 268 -0.60 -8.38 8.88
CA GLY A 268 -1.53 -7.28 8.70
C GLY A 268 -1.07 -6.18 7.74
N SER A 269 -0.07 -6.43 6.89
CA SER A 269 0.22 -5.56 5.75
C SER A 269 -0.33 -6.17 4.46
N VAL A 270 -1.32 -5.50 3.86
CA VAL A 270 -1.93 -5.88 2.56
C VAL A 270 -0.90 -5.81 1.43
N THR A 271 0.18 -5.06 1.60
CA THR A 271 1.21 -4.86 0.57
C THR A 271 1.82 -6.17 0.05
N HIS A 272 2.09 -7.14 0.92
CA HIS A 272 2.65 -8.43 0.49
C HIS A 272 1.62 -9.28 -0.26
N LEU A 273 0.38 -9.28 0.22
CA LEU A 273 -0.73 -9.94 -0.47
C LEU A 273 -0.96 -9.30 -1.85
N GLU A 274 -0.91 -7.98 -1.93
CA GLU A 274 -1.08 -7.25 -3.18
C GLU A 274 0.02 -7.54 -4.19
N LYS A 275 1.29 -7.52 -3.75
CA LYS A 275 2.41 -7.88 -4.64
C LYS A 275 2.31 -9.33 -5.11
N ALA A 276 1.99 -10.26 -4.21
CA ALA A 276 1.80 -11.66 -4.56
C ALA A 276 0.67 -11.84 -5.58
N TYR A 277 -0.48 -11.20 -5.32
CA TYR A 277 -1.62 -11.21 -6.24
C TYR A 277 -1.26 -10.62 -7.61
N ASN A 278 -0.61 -9.45 -7.64
CA ASN A 278 -0.23 -8.79 -8.89
C ASN A 278 0.76 -9.64 -9.69
N ARG A 279 1.67 -10.37 -9.01
CA ARG A 279 2.56 -11.32 -9.68
C ARG A 279 1.81 -12.52 -10.27
N LEU A 280 0.85 -13.08 -9.54
CA LEU A 280 0.03 -14.21 -10.00
C LEU A 280 -0.99 -13.82 -11.08
N MET A 281 -1.39 -12.54 -11.13
CA MET A 281 -2.25 -11.98 -12.17
C MET A 281 -1.48 -11.38 -13.35
N ALA A 282 -0.15 -11.53 -13.38
CA ALA A 282 0.67 -11.05 -14.48
C ALA A 282 0.35 -11.80 -15.80
N THR A 283 0.66 -11.18 -16.94
CA THR A 283 0.29 -11.67 -18.28
C THR A 283 1.00 -12.96 -18.68
N ASP A 284 2.10 -13.30 -18.02
CA ASP A 284 2.88 -14.52 -18.23
C ASP A 284 2.31 -15.73 -17.47
N MET A 285 1.34 -15.52 -16.57
CA MET A 285 0.67 -16.60 -15.84
C MET A 285 -0.49 -17.20 -16.63
N SER A 286 -0.78 -18.49 -16.44
CA SER A 286 -1.90 -19.12 -17.14
C SER A 286 -3.26 -18.57 -16.70
N THR A 287 -4.23 -18.64 -17.61
CA THR A 287 -5.64 -18.33 -17.33
C THR A 287 -6.17 -19.17 -16.16
N ARG A 288 -5.65 -20.38 -15.97
CA ARG A 288 -6.00 -21.26 -14.85
C ARG A 288 -5.68 -20.65 -13.49
N VAL A 289 -4.52 -20.01 -13.37
CA VAL A 289 -4.13 -19.30 -12.14
C VAL A 289 -5.09 -18.15 -11.86
N HIS A 290 -5.43 -17.36 -12.87
CA HIS A 290 -6.37 -16.23 -12.74
C HIS A 290 -7.76 -16.71 -12.29
N GLU A 291 -8.29 -17.77 -12.91
CA GLU A 291 -9.59 -18.35 -12.54
C GLU A 291 -9.57 -18.98 -11.13
N THR A 292 -8.43 -19.54 -10.72
CA THR A 292 -8.25 -20.05 -9.34
C THR A 292 -8.34 -18.92 -8.32
N LEU A 293 -7.60 -17.83 -8.53
CA LEU A 293 -7.63 -16.68 -7.63
C LEU A 293 -9.04 -16.06 -7.55
N LYS A 294 -9.72 -15.93 -8.68
CA LYS A 294 -11.11 -15.46 -8.74
C LYS A 294 -12.06 -16.38 -7.96
N THR A 295 -11.91 -17.69 -8.11
CA THR A 295 -12.71 -18.69 -7.38
C THR A 295 -12.45 -18.62 -5.87
N ARG A 296 -11.17 -18.55 -5.45
CA ARG A 296 -10.78 -18.37 -4.04
C ARG A 296 -11.38 -17.12 -3.43
N PHE A 297 -11.39 -16.05 -4.21
CA PHE A 297 -11.98 -14.78 -3.80
C PHE A 297 -13.51 -14.88 -3.63
N GLN A 298 -14.21 -15.54 -4.54
CA GLN A 298 -15.66 -15.79 -4.41
C GLN A 298 -16.00 -16.67 -3.20
N ASN A 299 -15.20 -17.72 -2.94
CA ASN A 299 -15.35 -18.58 -1.78
C ASN A 299 -15.17 -17.80 -0.47
N LEU A 300 -14.19 -16.89 -0.42
CA LEU A 300 -13.99 -16.00 0.71
C LEU A 300 -15.24 -15.15 0.98
N ILE A 301 -15.82 -14.55 -0.06
CA ILE A 301 -17.05 -13.75 0.07
C ILE A 301 -18.22 -14.60 0.58
N ALA A 302 -18.38 -15.82 0.04
CA ALA A 302 -19.44 -16.74 0.47
C ALA A 302 -19.29 -17.15 1.95
N PHE A 303 -18.05 -17.38 2.40
CA PHE A 303 -17.73 -17.62 3.80
C PHE A 303 -18.16 -16.46 4.70
N TYR A 304 -17.82 -15.21 4.32
CA TYR A 304 -18.22 -14.03 5.07
C TYR A 304 -19.74 -13.80 5.09
N ARG A 305 -20.44 -14.09 3.99
CA ARG A 305 -21.92 -14.01 3.95
C ARG A 305 -22.55 -14.97 4.94
N SER A 306 -21.99 -16.17 5.07
CA SER A 306 -22.50 -17.23 5.95
C SER A 306 -22.17 -17.00 7.44
N ASN A 307 -21.04 -16.34 7.73
CA ASN A 307 -20.54 -16.13 9.09
C ASN A 307 -20.64 -14.66 9.60
N SER A 308 -21.56 -13.87 9.04
CA SER A 308 -21.61 -12.41 9.21
C SER A 308 -21.74 -11.91 10.67
N SER A 309 -22.26 -12.71 11.61
CA SER A 309 -22.42 -12.31 13.02
C SER A 309 -21.15 -12.41 13.86
N GLY A 310 -20.19 -13.27 13.49
CA GLY A 310 -18.97 -13.53 14.27
C GLY A 310 -17.73 -12.75 13.83
N VAL A 311 -17.72 -12.23 12.58
CA VAL A 311 -16.51 -11.67 11.96
C VAL A 311 -16.54 -10.14 11.81
N LYS A 312 -17.61 -9.48 12.28
CA LYS A 312 -17.83 -8.02 12.21
C LYS A 312 -16.74 -7.13 12.82
N ASN A 313 -15.75 -7.70 13.50
CA ASN A 313 -14.67 -6.94 14.13
C ASN A 313 -13.33 -6.87 13.37
N ARG A 314 -13.14 -7.45 12.16
CA ARG A 314 -11.76 -7.88 11.78
C ARG A 314 -11.25 -7.72 10.34
N LEU A 315 -11.89 -6.95 9.45
CA LEU A 315 -11.27 -6.62 8.16
C LEU A 315 -10.68 -5.22 8.17
N LYS A 316 -9.38 -5.11 7.93
CA LYS A 316 -8.70 -3.82 7.82
C LYS A 316 -9.20 -3.08 6.57
N ASN A 317 -9.38 -1.77 6.68
CA ASN A 317 -9.81 -0.93 5.55
C ASN A 317 -8.93 -1.13 4.30
N ASP A 318 -7.62 -1.32 4.47
CA ASP A 318 -6.70 -1.57 3.36
C ASP A 318 -7.05 -2.84 2.57
N PHE A 319 -7.54 -3.88 3.24
CA PHE A 319 -7.96 -5.11 2.56
C PHE A 319 -9.29 -4.91 1.84
N ILE A 320 -10.22 -4.18 2.45
CA ILE A 320 -11.49 -3.81 1.82
C ILE A 320 -11.20 -3.03 0.52
N SER A 321 -10.32 -2.04 0.56
CA SER A 321 -9.90 -1.29 -0.63
C SER A 321 -9.25 -2.20 -1.69
N PHE A 322 -8.26 -3.01 -1.30
CA PHE A 322 -7.59 -3.98 -2.20
C PHE A 322 -8.59 -4.86 -2.94
N VAL A 323 -9.63 -5.30 -2.25
CA VAL A 323 -10.67 -6.14 -2.80
C VAL A 323 -11.62 -5.37 -3.72
N VAL A 324 -12.13 -4.22 -3.26
CA VAL A 324 -13.09 -3.41 -4.02
C VAL A 324 -12.48 -2.93 -5.34
N ASP A 325 -11.19 -2.57 -5.35
CA ASP A 325 -10.45 -2.13 -6.54
C ASP A 325 -10.37 -3.20 -7.65
N ARG A 326 -10.61 -4.47 -7.30
CA ARG A 326 -10.53 -5.62 -8.23
C ARG A 326 -11.91 -6.12 -8.69
N CYS A 327 -12.98 -5.56 -8.13
CA CYS A 327 -14.34 -5.90 -8.52
C CYS A 327 -14.74 -5.13 -9.79
N SER A 328 -15.41 -5.79 -10.72
CA SER A 328 -15.89 -5.15 -11.95
C SER A 328 -17.25 -4.48 -11.74
N PHE A 329 -17.44 -3.29 -12.29
CA PHE A 329 -18.75 -2.65 -12.34
C PHE A 329 -19.37 -2.79 -13.75
N PRO A 330 -20.66 -3.14 -13.88
CA PRO A 330 -21.67 -3.30 -12.83
C PRO A 330 -21.78 -4.70 -12.20
N GLN A 331 -21.10 -5.71 -12.75
CA GLN A 331 -21.35 -7.13 -12.41
C GLN A 331 -21.13 -7.46 -10.94
N ASP A 332 -20.09 -6.91 -10.32
CA ASP A 332 -19.69 -7.20 -8.95
C ASP A 332 -20.17 -6.13 -7.95
N PHE A 333 -21.10 -5.24 -8.34
CA PHE A 333 -21.52 -4.14 -7.48
C PHE A 333 -22.11 -4.61 -6.14
N HIS A 334 -22.97 -5.64 -6.15
CA HIS A 334 -23.50 -6.25 -4.91
C HIS A 334 -22.39 -6.80 -4.01
N THR A 335 -21.34 -7.36 -4.63
CA THR A 335 -20.16 -7.86 -3.92
C THR A 335 -19.37 -6.73 -3.29
N GLN A 336 -19.16 -5.62 -4.01
CA GLN A 336 -18.51 -4.43 -3.46
C GLN A 336 -19.28 -3.84 -2.28
N VAL A 337 -20.61 -3.74 -2.39
CA VAL A 337 -21.49 -3.25 -1.33
C VAL A 337 -21.42 -4.16 -0.10
N PHE A 338 -21.47 -5.47 -0.31
CA PHE A 338 -21.33 -6.44 0.78
C PHE A 338 -19.97 -6.33 1.48
N ILE A 339 -18.87 -6.23 0.73
CA ILE A 339 -17.52 -6.17 1.31
C ILE A 339 -17.30 -4.85 2.05
N THR A 340 -17.83 -3.75 1.50
CA THR A 340 -17.84 -2.44 2.18
C THR A 340 -18.63 -2.51 3.50
N SER A 341 -19.68 -3.34 3.58
CA SER A 341 -20.45 -3.56 4.82
C SER A 341 -19.66 -4.23 5.94
N LEU A 342 -18.58 -4.95 5.61
CA LEU A 342 -17.69 -5.57 6.60
C LEU A 342 -16.72 -4.55 7.23
N GLY A 343 -16.68 -3.32 6.69
CA GLY A 343 -15.92 -2.21 7.26
C GLY A 343 -16.58 -1.62 8.50
N LYS A 344 -15.77 -0.89 9.27
CA LYS A 344 -16.25 -0.21 10.48
C LYS A 344 -17.39 0.77 10.14
N ASP A 345 -18.45 0.77 10.95
CA ASP A 345 -19.60 1.69 10.84
C ASP A 345 -20.37 1.59 9.51
N ASN A 346 -20.36 0.42 8.86
CA ASN A 346 -21.03 0.15 7.57
C ASN A 346 -22.02 -1.04 7.59
N ASP A 347 -22.43 -1.49 8.77
CA ASP A 347 -23.30 -2.66 8.96
C ASP A 347 -24.63 -2.59 8.19
N ASP A 348 -25.15 -1.39 7.97
CA ASP A 348 -26.39 -1.10 7.25
C ASP A 348 -26.33 -1.55 5.77
N LEU A 349 -25.15 -1.42 5.14
CA LEU A 349 -24.93 -1.77 3.73
C LEU A 349 -25.13 -3.26 3.43
N SER A 350 -25.04 -4.12 4.45
CA SER A 350 -25.21 -5.56 4.29
C SER A 350 -26.58 -5.90 3.70
N SER A 351 -27.62 -5.19 4.17
CA SER A 351 -28.99 -5.35 3.67
C SER A 351 -29.13 -4.94 2.20
N PHE A 352 -28.40 -3.91 1.77
CA PHE A 352 -28.47 -3.40 0.39
C PHE A 352 -27.91 -4.40 -0.61
N SER A 353 -26.88 -5.16 -0.23
CA SER A 353 -26.26 -6.16 -1.09
C SER A 353 -27.22 -7.26 -1.54
N SER A 354 -28.34 -7.46 -0.84
CA SER A 354 -29.36 -8.48 -1.14
C SER A 354 -30.53 -7.96 -1.98
N LEU A 355 -30.57 -6.66 -2.30
CA LEU A 355 -31.63 -6.05 -3.10
C LEU A 355 -31.47 -6.37 -4.59
N SER A 356 -32.43 -5.97 -5.43
CA SER A 356 -32.21 -5.90 -6.89
C SER A 356 -31.11 -4.89 -7.22
N PHE A 357 -30.47 -5.01 -8.38
CA PHE A 357 -29.38 -4.12 -8.77
C PHE A 357 -29.76 -2.64 -8.69
N GLU A 358 -30.90 -2.27 -9.27
CA GLU A 358 -31.43 -0.90 -9.25
C GLU A 358 -31.72 -0.41 -7.83
N ALA A 359 -32.41 -1.23 -7.01
CA ALA A 359 -32.72 -0.88 -5.63
C ALA A 359 -31.45 -0.78 -4.76
N CYS A 360 -30.43 -1.59 -5.05
CA CYS A 360 -29.11 -1.51 -4.40
C CYS A 360 -28.42 -0.19 -4.73
N VAL A 361 -28.40 0.22 -6.01
CA VAL A 361 -27.85 1.52 -6.45
C VAL A 361 -28.56 2.67 -5.74
N VAL A 362 -29.90 2.69 -5.74
CA VAL A 362 -30.68 3.75 -5.08
C VAL A 362 -30.41 3.79 -3.57
N SER A 363 -30.35 2.63 -2.91
CA SER A 363 -30.08 2.54 -1.48
C SER A 363 -28.68 3.04 -1.13
N VAL A 364 -27.67 2.74 -1.98
CA VAL A 364 -26.31 3.27 -1.83
C VAL A 364 -26.30 4.80 -2.02
N LEU A 365 -27.02 5.34 -3.00
CA LEU A 365 -27.14 6.79 -3.21
C LEU A 365 -27.81 7.51 -2.04
N CYS A 366 -28.65 6.84 -1.25
CA CYS A 366 -29.29 7.39 -0.06
C CYS A 366 -28.53 7.05 1.25
N SER A 367 -27.43 6.31 1.16
CA SER A 367 -26.77 5.70 2.32
C SER A 367 -26.09 6.66 3.29
N TYR A 368 -25.90 7.94 2.91
CA TYR A 368 -25.41 8.99 3.81
C TYR A 368 -26.54 9.74 4.53
N ASP A 369 -27.82 9.50 4.25
CA ASP A 369 -28.95 10.14 4.95
C ASP A 369 -29.10 9.61 6.39
N ARG A 370 -28.14 9.97 7.25
CA ARG A 370 -28.07 9.54 8.64
C ARG A 370 -27.58 10.67 9.54
N LEU A 371 -28.16 10.75 10.74
CA LEU A 371 -27.70 11.66 11.78
C LEU A 371 -26.43 11.17 12.47
N ASP A 372 -26.13 9.88 12.41
CA ASP A 372 -24.90 9.30 12.97
C ASP A 372 -23.77 9.26 11.92
N PRO A 373 -22.50 9.31 12.32
CA PRO A 373 -21.38 9.11 11.41
C PRO A 373 -21.44 7.74 10.74
N VAL A 374 -21.16 7.69 9.45
CA VAL A 374 -21.08 6.45 8.67
C VAL A 374 -19.63 6.10 8.34
N GLY A 375 -19.36 4.81 8.14
CA GLY A 375 -18.06 4.33 7.69
C GLY A 375 -17.70 4.79 6.29
N ASN A 376 -16.44 4.54 5.89
CA ASN A 376 -15.99 4.87 4.54
C ASN A 376 -16.76 4.01 3.51
N ARG A 377 -17.60 4.67 2.72
CA ARG A 377 -18.39 4.08 1.63
C ARG A 377 -18.32 4.91 0.34
N THR A 378 -17.29 5.76 0.24
CA THR A 378 -17.11 6.71 -0.88
C THR A 378 -17.00 6.02 -2.23
N GLY A 379 -16.23 4.93 -2.34
CA GLY A 379 -16.03 4.21 -3.60
C GLY A 379 -17.32 3.65 -4.20
N ILE A 380 -18.15 2.96 -3.40
CA ILE A 380 -19.44 2.42 -3.88
C ILE A 380 -20.44 3.53 -4.20
N PHE A 381 -20.37 4.66 -3.49
CA PHE A 381 -21.21 5.83 -3.74
C PHE A 381 -20.86 6.49 -5.07
N ASP A 382 -19.58 6.68 -5.35
CA ASP A 382 -19.09 7.26 -6.60
C ASP A 382 -19.50 6.41 -7.81
N LEU A 383 -19.40 5.08 -7.69
CA LEU A 383 -19.85 4.16 -8.73
C LEU A 383 -21.37 4.25 -8.97
N ALA A 384 -22.16 4.28 -7.90
CA ALA A 384 -23.61 4.42 -7.99
C ALA A 384 -24.01 5.76 -8.65
N GLN A 385 -23.32 6.85 -8.29
CA GLN A 385 -23.50 8.17 -8.88
C GLN A 385 -23.15 8.16 -10.37
N THR A 386 -21.97 7.66 -10.74
CA THR A 386 -21.53 7.59 -12.15
C THR A 386 -22.49 6.78 -13.01
N TYR A 387 -22.94 5.63 -12.51
CA TYR A 387 -23.92 4.80 -13.20
C TYR A 387 -25.23 5.53 -13.43
N THR A 388 -25.78 6.15 -12.39
CA THR A 388 -27.07 6.84 -12.45
C THR A 388 -27.00 8.05 -13.37
N SER A 389 -25.94 8.85 -13.30
CA SER A 389 -25.73 9.98 -14.21
C SER A 389 -25.60 9.54 -15.67
N ARG A 390 -24.99 8.38 -15.94
CA ARG A 390 -24.92 7.80 -17.28
C ARG A 390 -26.30 7.34 -17.75
N LEU A 391 -27.05 6.66 -16.90
CA LEU A 391 -28.41 6.20 -17.19
C LEU A 391 -29.35 7.37 -17.51
N ILE A 392 -29.29 8.45 -16.72
CA ILE A 392 -30.08 9.68 -16.97
C ILE A 392 -29.75 10.29 -18.33
N ARG A 393 -28.48 10.31 -18.73
CA ARG A 393 -28.03 10.87 -20.02
C ARG A 393 -28.44 10.01 -21.21
N GLU A 394 -28.29 8.69 -21.10
CA GLU A 394 -28.50 7.77 -22.21
C GLU A 394 -29.96 7.34 -22.35
N GLN A 395 -30.68 7.20 -21.23
CA GLN A 395 -32.04 6.66 -21.16
C GLN A 395 -32.87 7.36 -20.06
N PRO A 396 -33.24 8.64 -20.25
CA PRO A 396 -33.97 9.41 -19.24
C PRO A 396 -35.35 8.79 -18.87
N GLU A 397 -35.96 8.06 -19.80
CA GLU A 397 -37.25 7.37 -19.62
C GLU A 397 -37.17 6.21 -18.61
N ASN A 398 -35.98 5.61 -18.46
CA ASN A 398 -35.70 4.46 -17.58
C ASN A 398 -34.98 4.89 -16.30
N ALA A 399 -35.09 6.16 -15.93
CA ALA A 399 -34.40 6.68 -14.76
C ALA A 399 -34.95 6.04 -13.47
N LEU A 400 -34.04 5.81 -12.52
CA LEU A 400 -34.33 5.10 -11.27
C LEU A 400 -35.32 5.90 -10.41
N ASP A 401 -36.24 5.19 -9.76
CA ASP A 401 -37.12 5.77 -8.75
C ASP A 401 -36.32 6.06 -7.47
N ILE A 402 -35.99 7.33 -7.25
CA ILE A 402 -35.11 7.79 -6.17
C ILE A 402 -35.94 8.62 -5.19
N ASP A 403 -35.81 8.33 -3.88
CA ASP A 403 -36.23 9.26 -2.84
C ASP A 403 -35.37 10.52 -2.91
N ARG A 404 -35.93 11.55 -3.52
CA ARG A 404 -35.26 12.81 -3.80
C ARG A 404 -34.73 13.50 -2.54
N CYS A 405 -35.51 13.50 -1.46
CA CYS A 405 -35.12 14.20 -0.23
C CYS A 405 -34.01 13.42 0.49
N SER A 406 -34.15 12.10 0.60
CA SER A 406 -33.10 11.26 1.19
C SER A 406 -31.81 11.33 0.37
N CYS A 407 -31.91 11.29 -0.97
CA CYS A 407 -30.76 11.41 -1.84
C CYS A 407 -30.06 12.76 -1.70
N ILE A 408 -30.78 13.90 -1.63
CA ILE A 408 -30.15 15.22 -1.41
C ILE A 408 -29.42 15.29 -0.06
N LYS A 409 -30.00 14.78 1.02
CA LYS A 409 -29.33 14.72 2.34
C LYS A 409 -28.07 13.85 2.30
N SER A 410 -28.12 12.79 1.51
CA SER A 410 -27.00 11.87 1.31
C SER A 410 -25.89 12.54 0.48
N LEU A 411 -26.24 13.18 -0.64
CA LEU A 411 -25.31 13.92 -1.51
C LEU A 411 -24.62 15.05 -0.76
N THR A 412 -25.36 15.84 0.03
CA THR A 412 -24.80 16.95 0.81
C THR A 412 -23.87 16.52 1.95
N GLN A 413 -23.98 15.27 2.42
CA GLN A 413 -23.07 14.68 3.41
C GLN A 413 -21.90 13.90 2.77
N HIS A 414 -21.95 13.68 1.47
CA HIS A 414 -20.89 12.96 0.78
C HIS A 414 -19.62 13.83 0.69
N PRO A 415 -18.43 13.32 1.09
CA PRO A 415 -17.23 14.14 1.25
C PRO A 415 -16.53 14.54 -0.06
N ARG A 416 -16.89 13.94 -1.21
CA ARG A 416 -16.31 14.28 -2.52
C ARG A 416 -17.30 15.09 -3.36
N SER A 417 -16.88 15.46 -4.57
CA SER A 417 -17.74 16.18 -5.51
C SER A 417 -18.88 15.30 -6.01
N VAL A 418 -20.05 15.93 -6.12
CA VAL A 418 -21.27 15.30 -6.61
C VAL A 418 -21.48 15.62 -8.09
N ASN A 419 -22.11 14.70 -8.82
CA ASN A 419 -22.38 14.87 -10.24
C ASN A 419 -23.57 15.83 -10.46
N GLU A 420 -23.33 16.91 -11.21
CA GLU A 420 -24.33 17.96 -11.46
C GLU A 420 -25.60 17.43 -12.14
N VAL A 421 -25.45 16.47 -13.06
CA VAL A 421 -26.58 15.86 -13.79
C VAL A 421 -27.52 15.13 -12.85
N LEU A 422 -26.97 14.50 -11.81
CA LEU A 422 -27.77 13.83 -10.80
C LEU A 422 -28.56 14.85 -9.97
N ILE A 423 -27.92 15.96 -9.57
CA ILE A 423 -28.59 17.06 -8.84
C ILE A 423 -29.72 17.66 -9.71
N GLU A 424 -29.43 17.98 -10.96
CA GLU A 424 -30.42 18.54 -11.90
C GLU A 424 -31.62 17.60 -12.08
N TYR A 425 -31.37 16.30 -12.24
CA TYR A 425 -32.42 15.29 -12.37
C TYR A 425 -33.29 15.21 -11.12
N ILE A 426 -32.68 15.20 -9.93
CA ILE A 426 -33.40 15.14 -8.65
C ILE A 426 -34.24 16.40 -8.44
N VAL A 427 -33.70 17.57 -8.80
CA VAL A 427 -34.32 18.88 -8.56
C VAL A 427 -35.44 19.22 -9.56
N ARG A 428 -35.27 18.83 -10.83
CA ARG A 428 -36.07 19.23 -12.01
C ARG A 428 -37.48 19.77 -11.71
N ASP A 429 -38.41 18.87 -11.39
CA ASP A 429 -39.84 19.20 -11.20
C ASP A 429 -40.24 19.35 -9.72
N HIS A 430 -39.28 19.29 -8.79
CA HIS A 430 -39.52 19.22 -7.33
C HIS A 430 -38.77 20.31 -6.55
N ARG A 431 -38.41 21.41 -7.21
CA ARG A 431 -37.56 22.49 -6.67
C ARG A 431 -38.00 22.97 -5.28
N THR A 432 -39.29 23.23 -5.11
CA THR A 432 -39.88 23.72 -3.85
C THR A 432 -39.75 22.69 -2.72
N ASP A 433 -40.02 21.42 -3.02
CA ASP A 433 -39.97 20.36 -2.02
C ASP A 433 -38.54 20.03 -1.61
N ILE A 434 -37.61 20.09 -2.57
CA ILE A 434 -36.17 19.94 -2.29
C ILE A 434 -35.64 21.11 -1.48
N LEU A 435 -36.07 22.34 -1.78
CA LEU A 435 -35.71 23.51 -0.98
C LEU A 435 -36.20 23.36 0.47
N ARG A 436 -37.45 22.91 0.70
CA ARG A 436 -37.97 22.63 2.04
C ARG A 436 -37.17 21.53 2.74
N CYS A 437 -36.92 20.42 2.05
CA CYS A 437 -36.12 19.31 2.53
C CYS A 437 -34.72 19.75 2.98
N LEU A 438 -34.01 20.50 2.13
CA LEU A 438 -32.67 21.02 2.43
C LEU A 438 -32.70 21.96 3.63
N ASN A 439 -33.69 22.86 3.68
CA ASN A 439 -33.82 23.83 4.74
C ASN A 439 -34.12 23.19 6.10
N ASP A 440 -34.99 22.19 6.13
CA ASP A 440 -35.28 21.40 7.33
C ASP A 440 -34.10 20.54 7.77
N PHE A 441 -33.33 20.01 6.82
CA PHE A 441 -32.13 19.24 7.11
C PHE A 441 -31.04 20.11 7.78
N LEU A 442 -30.77 21.30 7.23
CA LEU A 442 -29.79 22.26 7.76
C LEU A 442 -30.09 22.78 9.18
N ARG A 443 -31.33 22.64 9.65
CA ARG A 443 -31.73 23.00 11.03
C ARG A 443 -31.20 22.02 12.07
N HIS A 444 -31.04 20.75 11.71
CA HIS A 444 -30.82 19.66 12.66
C HIS A 444 -29.44 19.02 12.54
N ILE A 445 -28.85 19.03 11.34
CA ILE A 445 -27.56 18.39 11.09
C ILE A 445 -26.39 19.21 11.61
N ASP A 446 -25.34 18.54 12.06
CA ASP A 446 -24.04 19.17 12.31
C ASP A 446 -23.43 19.66 10.99
N HIS A 447 -23.25 20.97 10.87
CA HIS A 447 -22.75 21.62 9.66
C HIS A 447 -21.34 21.16 9.28
N GLY A 448 -20.52 20.71 10.24
CA GLY A 448 -19.16 20.22 9.97
C GLY A 448 -19.11 18.90 9.18
N ARG A 449 -20.25 18.22 9.03
CA ARG A 449 -20.37 16.98 8.25
C ARG A 449 -20.79 17.18 6.80
N LEU A 450 -21.19 18.39 6.45
CA LEU A 450 -21.70 18.70 5.13
C LEU A 450 -20.56 19.12 4.21
N ASN A 451 -20.65 18.72 2.95
CA ASN A 451 -19.84 19.28 1.88
C ASN A 451 -20.45 20.63 1.47
N PRO A 452 -19.80 21.77 1.78
CA PRO A 452 -20.38 23.08 1.50
C PRO A 452 -20.62 23.30 0.01
N ASP A 453 -19.72 22.80 -0.83
CA ASP A 453 -19.81 22.95 -2.27
C ASP A 453 -21.09 22.31 -2.82
N THR A 454 -21.39 21.09 -2.38
CA THR A 454 -22.63 20.38 -2.76
C THR A 454 -23.87 21.05 -2.21
N VAL A 455 -23.85 21.55 -0.96
CA VAL A 455 -24.99 22.29 -0.39
C VAL A 455 -25.32 23.52 -1.23
N PHE A 456 -24.31 24.31 -1.62
CA PHE A 456 -24.53 25.48 -2.46
C PHE A 456 -24.94 25.13 -3.88
N GLN A 457 -24.39 24.06 -4.45
CA GLN A 457 -24.78 23.59 -5.77
C GLN A 457 -26.26 23.18 -5.81
N VAL A 458 -26.71 22.39 -4.83
CA VAL A 458 -28.13 22.03 -4.68
C VAL A 458 -28.99 23.28 -4.50
N PHE A 459 -28.56 24.21 -3.65
CA PHE A 459 -29.28 25.48 -3.47
C PHE A 459 -29.39 26.27 -4.78
N LEU A 460 -28.31 26.39 -5.54
CA LEU A 460 -28.29 27.08 -6.83
C LEU A 460 -29.31 26.46 -7.80
N SER A 461 -29.36 25.13 -7.90
CA SER A 461 -30.32 24.41 -8.75
C SER A 461 -31.79 24.64 -8.38
N VAL A 462 -32.10 24.95 -7.11
CA VAL A 462 -33.46 25.27 -6.66
C VAL A 462 -33.76 26.78 -6.61
N SER A 463 -32.74 27.65 -6.73
CA SER A 463 -32.83 29.08 -6.44
C SER A 463 -33.29 29.97 -7.60
N GLU A 464 -33.57 29.41 -8.79
CA GLU A 464 -34.02 30.17 -9.95
C GLU A 464 -35.31 30.98 -9.68
N SER A 465 -36.20 30.45 -8.85
CA SER A 465 -37.45 31.10 -8.44
C SER A 465 -37.79 30.76 -6.99
N LEU A 466 -37.10 31.41 -6.04
CA LEU A 466 -37.32 31.21 -4.61
C LEU A 466 -38.75 31.59 -4.20
N PRO A 467 -39.56 30.64 -3.68
CA PRO A 467 -40.93 30.93 -3.27
C PRO A 467 -40.99 31.96 -2.13
N PRO A 468 -41.94 32.91 -2.17
CA PRO A 468 -42.08 33.97 -1.17
C PRO A 468 -42.64 33.48 0.18
N ASP A 469 -43.08 32.23 0.29
CA ASP A 469 -43.60 31.61 1.50
C ASP A 469 -42.53 30.84 2.30
N ILE A 470 -41.41 30.48 1.66
CA ILE A 470 -40.37 29.67 2.31
C ILE A 470 -39.37 30.55 3.05
N ASP A 471 -39.16 30.26 4.32
CA ASP A 471 -38.14 30.89 5.15
C ASP A 471 -36.77 30.22 4.93
N ILE A 472 -35.88 30.88 4.19
CA ILE A 472 -34.52 30.38 3.90
C ILE A 472 -33.48 30.70 4.99
N SER A 473 -33.89 31.17 6.18
CA SER A 473 -32.97 31.53 7.27
C SER A 473 -31.95 30.44 7.63
N PRO A 474 -32.29 29.13 7.66
CA PRO A 474 -31.31 28.06 7.87
C PRO A 474 -30.18 28.03 6.82
N ILE A 475 -30.50 28.23 5.55
CA ILE A 475 -29.52 28.30 4.45
C ILE A 475 -28.64 29.55 4.61
N ILE A 476 -29.23 30.69 4.95
CA ILE A 476 -28.49 31.94 5.21
C ILE A 476 -27.50 31.75 6.37
N ARG A 477 -27.94 31.10 7.46
CA ARG A 477 -27.08 30.80 8.60
C ARG A 477 -25.96 29.81 8.24
N TYR A 478 -26.23 28.85 7.38
CA TYR A 478 -25.21 27.95 6.86
C TYR A 478 -24.19 28.72 6.02
N ALA A 479 -24.65 29.58 5.11
CA ALA A 479 -23.83 30.41 4.23
C ALA A 479 -22.95 31.40 5.00
N SER A 480 -23.42 31.94 6.12
CA SER A 480 -22.61 32.86 6.95
C SER A 480 -21.36 32.20 7.56
N ARG A 481 -21.34 30.87 7.63
CA ARG A 481 -20.26 30.07 8.24
C ARG A 481 -19.34 29.39 7.21
N HIS A 482 -19.78 29.27 5.96
CA HIS A 482 -19.08 28.52 4.89
C HIS A 482 -18.94 29.38 3.64
N SER A 483 -18.13 30.42 3.70
CA SER A 483 -17.96 31.41 2.63
C SER A 483 -16.86 31.05 1.63
N ASP A 484 -16.12 29.97 1.84
CA ASP A 484 -14.88 29.59 1.16
C ASP A 484 -15.02 28.54 0.04
N SER A 485 -16.21 28.00 -0.20
CA SER A 485 -16.46 27.04 -1.30
C SER A 485 -16.52 27.71 -2.68
N ALA A 486 -16.31 26.95 -3.77
CA ALA A 486 -16.37 27.48 -5.13
C ALA A 486 -17.76 28.07 -5.49
N HIS A 487 -18.84 27.46 -4.99
CA HIS A 487 -20.22 27.88 -5.27
C HIS A 487 -20.78 28.90 -4.25
N SER A 488 -20.05 29.25 -3.18
CA SER A 488 -20.56 30.12 -2.10
C SER A 488 -20.91 31.51 -2.60
N PHE A 489 -20.14 32.03 -3.55
CA PHE A 489 -20.33 33.38 -4.09
C PHE A 489 -21.62 33.50 -4.89
N ALA A 490 -21.82 32.60 -5.86
CA ALA A 490 -23.04 32.58 -6.67
C ALA A 490 -24.28 32.33 -5.80
N ALA A 491 -24.19 31.40 -4.83
CA ALA A 491 -25.26 31.16 -3.88
C ALA A 491 -25.55 32.42 -3.03
N GLY A 492 -24.50 33.10 -2.56
CA GLY A 492 -24.61 34.34 -1.81
C GLY A 492 -25.27 35.45 -2.61
N ALA A 493 -24.94 35.60 -3.90
CA ALA A 493 -25.58 36.57 -4.79
C ALA A 493 -27.09 36.31 -4.93
N ARG A 494 -27.51 35.04 -5.05
CA ARG A 494 -28.92 34.64 -5.08
C ARG A 494 -29.64 34.94 -3.77
N ILE A 495 -29.00 34.66 -2.62
CA ILE A 495 -29.53 35.01 -1.29
C ILE A 495 -29.72 36.53 -1.16
N VAL A 496 -28.72 37.33 -1.54
CA VAL A 496 -28.82 38.80 -1.48
C VAL A 496 -29.94 39.32 -2.37
N SER A 497 -30.07 38.79 -3.58
CA SER A 497 -31.17 39.15 -4.49
C SER A 497 -32.55 38.84 -3.88
N HIS A 498 -32.68 37.67 -3.22
CA HIS A 498 -33.91 37.29 -2.52
C HIS A 498 -34.21 38.19 -1.32
N LEU A 499 -33.19 38.55 -0.53
CA LEU A 499 -33.36 39.45 0.61
C LEU A 499 -33.74 40.87 0.16
N TYR A 500 -33.24 41.31 -0.99
CA TYR A 500 -33.56 42.62 -1.55
C TYR A 500 -35.02 42.72 -2.03
N SER A 501 -35.58 41.62 -2.53
CA SER A 501 -36.96 41.59 -3.03
C SER A 501 -38.02 41.38 -1.95
N ARG A 502 -37.63 41.11 -0.69
CA ARG A 502 -38.55 40.87 0.43
C ARG A 502 -38.55 41.99 1.48
N PRO A 503 -39.71 42.26 2.11
CA PRO A 503 -39.77 43.12 3.28
C PRO A 503 -39.09 42.44 4.49
N PHE A 504 -38.24 43.19 5.20
CA PHE A 504 -37.46 42.69 6.34
C PHE A 504 -38.31 42.10 7.48
N SER A 505 -39.59 42.44 7.57
CA SER A 505 -40.52 41.91 8.57
C SER A 505 -40.82 40.42 8.42
N GLN A 506 -40.49 39.82 7.28
CA GLN A 506 -40.71 38.40 6.99
C GLN A 506 -39.47 37.52 7.24
N ILE A 507 -38.36 38.10 7.70
CA ILE A 507 -37.12 37.37 7.98
C ILE A 507 -37.19 36.80 9.40
N SER A 508 -37.16 35.48 9.53
CA SER A 508 -37.22 34.80 10.83
C SER A 508 -35.96 34.96 11.67
N ASP A 509 -34.78 35.06 11.04
CA ASP A 509 -33.50 35.26 11.74
C ASP A 509 -32.69 36.45 11.20
N PRO A 510 -32.96 37.68 11.69
CA PRO A 510 -32.22 38.87 11.28
C PRO A 510 -30.74 38.84 11.70
N VAL A 511 -30.38 38.09 12.73
CA VAL A 511 -29.00 38.00 13.22
C VAL A 511 -28.16 37.18 12.24
N ALA A 512 -28.68 36.04 11.77
CA ALA A 512 -28.03 35.25 10.74
C ALA A 512 -27.88 36.02 9.42
N VAL A 513 -28.89 36.81 9.03
CA VAL A 513 -28.81 37.69 7.85
C VAL A 513 -27.70 38.71 7.98
N LEU A 514 -27.61 39.41 9.13
CA LEU A 514 -26.56 40.39 9.34
C LEU A 514 -25.17 39.75 9.35
N ALA A 515 -25.01 38.59 10.00
CA ALA A 515 -23.77 37.83 10.01
C ALA A 515 -23.38 37.40 8.58
N PHE A 516 -24.32 36.84 7.82
CA PHE A 516 -24.13 36.47 6.42
C PHE A 516 -23.67 37.66 5.57
N LEU A 517 -24.39 38.79 5.63
CA LEU A 517 -24.05 39.97 4.83
C LEU A 517 -22.65 40.52 5.16
N GLN A 518 -22.26 40.50 6.44
CA GLN A 518 -20.91 40.89 6.85
C GLN A 518 -19.85 39.93 6.30
N THR A 519 -20.06 38.62 6.44
CA THR A 519 -19.12 37.62 5.92
C THR A 519 -19.03 37.67 4.40
N PHE A 520 -20.16 37.71 3.69
CA PHE A 520 -20.23 37.82 2.23
C PHE A 520 -19.49 39.07 1.73
N PHE A 521 -19.73 40.23 2.37
CA PHE A 521 -19.04 41.46 2.01
C PHE A 521 -17.53 41.41 2.29
N LEU A 522 -17.09 40.83 3.42
CA LEU A 522 -15.66 40.75 3.77
C LEU A 522 -14.89 39.82 2.82
N VAL A 523 -15.48 38.68 2.48
CA VAL A 523 -14.85 37.67 1.61
C VAL A 523 -14.83 38.13 0.15
N SER A 524 -15.94 38.72 -0.32
CA SER A 524 -16.06 39.16 -1.71
C SER A 524 -15.47 40.54 -1.98
N GLY A 525 -15.52 41.45 -0.99
CA GLY A 525 -15.10 42.85 -1.12
C GLY A 525 -13.59 43.05 -1.25
N PHE A 526 -12.78 42.13 -0.73
CA PHE A 526 -11.31 42.19 -0.86
C PHE A 526 -10.75 41.32 -1.99
N SER A 527 -11.33 40.14 -2.24
CA SER A 527 -10.77 39.19 -3.21
C SER A 527 -11.28 39.38 -4.65
N HIS A 528 -12.52 39.84 -4.85
CA HIS A 528 -13.12 40.00 -6.19
C HIS A 528 -13.05 41.43 -6.73
N VAL A 529 -13.04 42.46 -5.88
CA VAL A 529 -12.89 43.85 -6.35
C VAL A 529 -11.52 44.09 -7.02
N VAL A 530 -10.48 43.34 -6.63
CA VAL A 530 -9.15 43.39 -7.26
C VAL A 530 -9.10 42.61 -8.59
N THR A 531 -9.93 41.58 -8.76
CA THR A 531 -10.01 40.78 -10.01
C THR A 531 -11.09 41.28 -10.99
N LEU A 532 -12.08 42.05 -10.52
CA LEU A 532 -13.17 42.64 -11.31
C LEU A 532 -12.74 43.77 -12.27
N GLN A 533 -11.45 44.09 -12.38
CA GLN A 533 -10.94 44.81 -13.56
C GLN A 533 -11.02 43.97 -14.84
N ALA A 534 -11.30 42.67 -14.75
CA ALA A 534 -11.64 41.81 -15.89
C ALA A 534 -13.17 41.57 -15.96
N TYR A 535 -13.81 42.25 -16.90
CA TYR A 535 -15.23 42.13 -17.29
C TYR A 535 -15.68 40.66 -17.52
N GLN A 536 -16.77 40.21 -16.88
CA GLN A 536 -17.74 39.27 -17.49
C GLN A 536 -19.07 39.00 -16.71
N HIS A 537 -19.28 39.45 -15.47
CA HIS A 537 -20.52 39.12 -14.72
C HIS A 537 -21.19 40.33 -14.00
N PRO A 538 -22.12 41.07 -14.65
CA PRO A 538 -22.77 42.26 -14.07
C PRO A 538 -23.72 41.96 -12.90
N GLU A 539 -24.28 40.75 -12.83
CA GLU A 539 -25.19 40.34 -11.74
C GLU A 539 -24.49 40.28 -10.38
N GLU A 540 -23.19 39.96 -10.40
CA GLU A 540 -22.36 39.79 -9.21
C GLU A 540 -22.02 41.14 -8.55
N LEU A 541 -21.72 42.14 -9.37
CA LEU A 541 -21.51 43.52 -8.91
C LEU A 541 -22.80 44.11 -8.33
N GLN A 542 -23.94 43.84 -8.97
CA GLN A 542 -25.26 44.25 -8.44
C GLN A 542 -25.56 43.58 -7.10
N ALA A 543 -25.21 42.30 -6.92
CA ALA A 543 -25.39 41.62 -5.64
C ALA A 543 -24.54 42.24 -4.53
N LEU A 544 -23.28 42.62 -4.80
CA LEU A 544 -22.44 43.29 -3.80
C LEU A 544 -22.97 44.67 -3.39
N LEU A 545 -23.45 45.45 -4.36
CA LEU A 545 -24.08 46.75 -4.09
C LEU A 545 -25.37 46.58 -3.27
N ARG A 546 -26.22 45.60 -3.61
CA ARG A 546 -27.42 45.27 -2.83
C ARG A 546 -27.07 44.81 -1.43
N ALA A 547 -26.04 43.99 -1.25
CA ALA A 547 -25.58 43.56 0.07
C ALA A 547 -25.14 44.76 0.93
N TRP A 548 -24.40 45.70 0.34
CA TRP A 548 -23.98 46.94 1.01
C TRP A 548 -25.19 47.76 1.45
N ILE A 549 -26.18 47.96 0.57
CA ILE A 549 -27.43 48.63 0.88
C ILE A 549 -28.17 47.95 2.05
N LEU A 550 -28.28 46.61 2.04
CA LEU A 550 -28.92 45.84 3.09
C LEU A 550 -28.20 46.01 4.44
N ILE A 551 -26.86 46.01 4.47
CA ILE A 551 -26.07 46.25 5.70
C ILE A 551 -26.36 47.65 6.28
N PHE A 552 -26.44 48.67 5.42
CA PHE A 552 -26.76 50.04 5.83
C PHE A 552 -28.19 50.14 6.38
N LYS A 553 -29.17 49.49 5.73
CA LYS A 553 -30.55 49.39 6.24
C LYS A 553 -30.62 48.71 7.61
N PHE A 554 -29.81 47.69 7.86
CA PHE A 554 -29.75 47.01 9.16
C PHE A 554 -29.10 47.83 10.28
N ARG A 555 -28.19 48.76 9.96
CA ARG A 555 -27.41 49.54 10.96
C ARG A 555 -27.91 50.96 11.22
N LEU A 556 -28.70 51.55 10.31
CA LEU A 556 -29.16 52.94 10.40
C LEU A 556 -30.62 53.05 10.88
N LYS A 557 -30.95 54.18 11.53
CA LYS A 557 -32.35 54.53 11.82
C LYS A 557 -33.11 54.79 10.51
N PRO A 558 -34.40 54.40 10.41
CA PRO A 558 -35.18 54.33 9.18
C PRO A 558 -35.09 55.54 8.23
N PRO A 559 -35.20 56.81 8.67
CA PRO A 559 -35.23 57.93 7.72
C PRO A 559 -33.91 58.14 6.94
N ILE A 560 -32.77 57.77 7.51
CA ILE A 560 -31.46 57.91 6.83
C ILE A 560 -31.23 56.75 5.87
N ALA A 561 -31.70 55.56 6.25
CA ALA A 561 -31.58 54.33 5.46
C ALA A 561 -32.37 54.41 4.15
N ASP A 562 -33.58 54.97 4.19
CA ASP A 562 -34.44 55.11 3.00
C ASP A 562 -33.90 56.15 2.01
N THR A 563 -33.33 57.25 2.51
CA THR A 563 -32.76 58.31 1.65
C THR A 563 -31.48 57.83 0.92
N LEU A 564 -30.62 57.08 1.61
CA LEU A 564 -29.43 56.45 0.99
C LEU A 564 -29.83 55.32 0.03
N PHE A 565 -30.91 54.58 0.33
CA PHE A 565 -31.45 53.55 -0.54
C PHE A 565 -31.92 54.10 -1.89
N ASP A 566 -32.66 55.20 -1.89
CA ASP A 566 -33.14 55.84 -3.11
C ASP A 566 -31.98 56.39 -3.94
N LEU A 567 -30.99 57.01 -3.30
CA LEU A 567 -29.80 57.54 -3.98
C LEU A 567 -29.01 56.42 -4.69
N VAL A 568 -28.72 55.32 -3.99
CA VAL A 568 -27.94 54.22 -4.55
C VAL A 568 -28.75 53.43 -5.58
N SER A 569 -30.05 53.23 -5.38
CA SER A 569 -30.93 52.60 -6.37
C SER A 569 -31.00 53.40 -7.67
N THR A 570 -30.97 54.74 -7.58
CA THR A 570 -30.91 55.65 -8.73
C THR A 570 -29.56 55.62 -9.45
N ILE A 571 -28.48 55.26 -8.77
CA ILE A 571 -27.14 55.10 -9.37
C ILE A 571 -27.01 53.73 -10.06
N ILE A 572 -27.75 52.72 -9.60
CA ILE A 572 -27.72 51.35 -10.14
C ILE A 572 -28.63 51.17 -11.36
N ALA A 573 -29.79 51.85 -11.39
CA ALA A 573 -30.70 51.91 -12.53
C ALA A 573 -30.13 52.79 -13.65
#